data_AF-A0A6A5Y384-F1
#
_entry.id   AF-A0A6A5Y384-F1
#
_cell.length_a   1.000
_cell.length_b   1.000
_cell.length_c   1.000
_cell.angle_alpha   90.00
_cell.angle_beta   90.00
_cell.angle_gamma   90.00
#
_symmetry.space_group_name_H-M   'P 1'
#
loop_
_entity.id
_entity.type
_entity.pdbx_description
1 polymer ?
#
loop_
_entity_poly.entity_id
_entity_poly.type
_entity_poly.pdbx_seq_one_letter_code
_entity_poly.pdbx_strand_id
1 'polypeptide(L)'
;MTDIRTWYVATHGDRFFYNPPAWFGLYTALELVFHLPFTLWVIPALVRNDPRLPLGLLVFALETSITTITCLAEMLSWEELSAAQRGLQGLGGMYGGYLALGVFMAVDAYARLDQILSKQKKIEPITKKQL
;
A
#
# COMPACT_ATOMS: atom_id res chain seq x y z
N MET A 1 15.07 -24.94 1.61
CA MET A 1 14.27 -23.70 1.75
C MET A 1 15.03 -22.44 1.32
N THR A 2 16.35 -22.50 1.13
CA THR A 2 17.16 -21.42 0.52
C THR A 2 16.75 -21.07 -0.90
N ASP A 3 16.37 -22.08 -1.68
CA ASP A 3 16.41 -22.04 -3.14
C ASP A 3 15.40 -21.05 -3.73
N ILE A 4 14.23 -20.88 -3.09
CA ILE A 4 13.22 -19.89 -3.49
C ILE A 4 13.67 -18.44 -3.20
N ARG A 5 14.39 -18.20 -2.09
CA ARG A 5 14.94 -16.88 -1.76
C ARG A 5 16.10 -16.54 -2.69
N THR A 6 16.97 -17.51 -2.96
CA THR A 6 18.08 -17.37 -3.93
C THR A 6 17.54 -17.09 -5.33
N TRP A 7 16.52 -17.84 -5.78
CA TRP A 7 15.84 -17.59 -7.06
C TRP A 7 15.18 -16.20 -7.10
N TYR A 8 14.49 -15.79 -6.04
CA TYR A 8 13.80 -14.50 -5.98
C TYR A 8 14.79 -13.33 -6.07
N VAL A 9 15.88 -13.38 -5.28
CA VAL A 9 16.94 -12.36 -5.30
C VAL A 9 17.65 -12.35 -6.66
N ALA A 10 17.95 -13.50 -7.26
CA ALA A 10 18.57 -13.56 -8.59
C ALA A 10 17.64 -13.00 -9.69
N THR A 11 16.33 -13.21 -9.57
CA THR A 11 15.33 -12.76 -10.55
C THR A 11 15.05 -11.27 -10.42
N HIS A 12 14.76 -10.79 -9.21
CA HIS A 12 14.24 -9.43 -8.97
C HIS A 12 15.28 -8.44 -8.45
N GLY A 13 16.43 -8.90 -7.92
CA GLY A 13 17.47 -8.03 -7.36
C GLY A 13 17.11 -7.40 -6.00
N ASP A 14 16.01 -7.83 -5.38
CA ASP A 14 15.43 -7.14 -4.23
C ASP A 14 16.33 -7.18 -2.97
N ARG A 15 16.90 -6.01 -2.64
CA ARG A 15 17.82 -5.79 -1.52
C ARG A 15 17.17 -6.05 -0.17
N PHE A 16 15.85 -5.88 -0.01
CA PHE A 16 15.16 -6.17 1.25
C PHE A 16 15.30 -7.64 1.67
N PHE A 17 15.50 -8.54 0.70
CA PHE A 17 15.64 -9.98 0.96
C PHE A 17 17.09 -10.45 1.15
N TYR A 18 18.10 -9.56 1.19
CA TYR A 18 19.48 -9.95 1.54
C TYR A 18 20.30 -8.90 2.31
N ASN A 19 19.96 -7.61 2.21
CA ASN A 19 20.58 -6.52 2.96
C ASN A 19 19.53 -5.44 3.35
N PRO A 20 18.51 -5.79 4.18
CA PRO A 20 17.44 -4.87 4.53
C PRO A 20 17.92 -3.72 5.44
N PRO A 21 17.40 -2.49 5.25
CA PRO A 21 17.59 -1.40 6.21
C PRO A 21 16.81 -1.68 7.51
N ALA A 22 17.24 -1.07 8.62
CA ALA A 22 16.72 -1.35 9.95
C ALA A 22 15.20 -1.14 10.12
N TRP A 23 14.60 -0.24 9.32
CA TRP A 23 13.16 0.01 9.35
C TRP A 23 12.33 -1.06 8.62
N PHE A 24 12.91 -1.86 7.73
CA PHE A 24 12.15 -2.82 6.91
C PHE A 24 11.45 -3.88 7.77
N GLY A 25 12.11 -4.37 8.82
CA GLY A 25 11.51 -5.33 9.76
C GLY A 25 10.30 -4.79 10.52
N LEU A 26 10.21 -3.48 10.74
CA LEU A 26 9.01 -2.84 11.30
C LEU A 26 7.85 -2.86 10.29
N TYR A 27 8.12 -2.59 9.01
CA TYR A 27 7.10 -2.62 7.97
C TYR A 27 6.59 -4.05 7.72
N THR A 28 7.47 -5.06 7.70
CA THR A 28 7.06 -6.47 7.67
C THR A 28 6.22 -6.85 8.90
N ALA A 29 6.51 -6.28 10.08
CA ALA A 29 5.69 -6.50 11.26
C ALA A 29 4.30 -5.84 11.11
N LEU A 30 4.21 -4.60 10.64
CA LEU A 30 2.95 -3.90 10.36
C LEU A 30 2.10 -4.65 9.31
N GLU A 31 2.73 -5.16 8.25
CA GLU A 31 2.07 -6.04 7.27
C GLU A 31 1.44 -7.27 7.94
N LEU A 32 2.18 -7.94 8.83
CA LEU A 32 1.72 -9.14 9.50
C LEU A 32 0.65 -8.88 10.57
N VAL A 33 0.78 -7.82 11.37
CA VAL A 33 -0.10 -7.57 12.53
C VAL A 33 -1.28 -6.66 12.24
N PHE A 34 -1.22 -5.86 11.17
CA PHE A 34 -2.28 -4.93 10.80
C PHE A 34 -2.77 -5.13 9.36
N HIS A 35 -1.92 -5.03 8.33
CA HIS A 35 -2.41 -5.10 6.94
C HIS A 35 -3.10 -6.45 6.64
N LEU A 36 -2.50 -7.58 7.04
CA LEU A 36 -3.06 -8.91 6.79
C LEU A 36 -4.38 -9.15 7.56
N PRO A 37 -4.46 -8.96 8.90
CA PRO A 37 -5.74 -9.06 9.62
C PRO A 37 -6.81 -8.10 9.11
N PHE A 38 -6.44 -6.87 8.76
CA PHE A 38 -7.37 -5.90 8.18
C PHE A 38 -7.89 -6.38 6.83
N THR A 39 -7.02 -6.91 5.96
CA THR A 39 -7.41 -7.44 4.64
C THR A 39 -8.38 -8.63 4.77
N LEU A 40 -8.13 -9.54 5.72
CA LEU A 40 -9.03 -10.66 6.00
C LEU A 40 -10.42 -10.20 6.49
N TRP A 41 -10.49 -9.07 7.21
CA TRP A 41 -11.75 -8.45 7.62
C TRP A 41 -12.42 -7.63 6.52
N VAL A 42 -11.65 -6.88 5.71
CA VAL A 42 -12.20 -5.90 4.77
C VAL A 42 -12.90 -6.56 3.59
N ILE A 43 -12.46 -7.74 3.15
CA ILE A 43 -13.09 -8.50 2.06
C ILE A 43 -14.57 -8.82 2.37
N PRO A 44 -14.92 -9.52 3.48
CA PRO A 44 -16.33 -9.73 3.83
C PRO A 44 -17.05 -8.44 4.27
N ALA A 45 -16.34 -7.44 4.80
CA ALA A 45 -16.93 -6.14 5.13
C ALA A 45 -17.41 -5.39 3.87
N LEU A 46 -16.63 -5.43 2.78
CA LEU A 46 -16.97 -4.90 1.45
C LEU A 46 -18.23 -5.57 0.89
N VAL A 47 -18.30 -6.91 0.93
CA VAL A 47 -19.45 -7.69 0.44
C VAL A 47 -20.75 -7.30 1.17
N ARG A 48 -20.69 -7.04 2.49
CA ARG A 48 -21.87 -6.63 3.28
C ARG A 48 -22.10 -5.11 3.34
N ASN A 49 -21.29 -4.31 2.63
CA ASN A 49 -21.32 -2.84 2.64
C ASN A 49 -21.30 -2.24 4.07
N ASP A 50 -20.36 -2.70 4.90
CA ASP A 50 -20.26 -2.27 6.31
C ASP A 50 -20.04 -0.75 6.43
N PRO A 51 -20.86 -0.02 7.22
CA PRO A 51 -20.79 1.45 7.28
C PRO A 51 -19.47 1.98 7.88
N ARG A 52 -18.66 1.12 8.52
CA ARG A 52 -17.34 1.50 9.05
C ARG A 52 -16.20 1.31 8.05
N LEU A 53 -16.46 0.75 6.85
CA LEU A 53 -15.46 0.54 5.81
C LEU A 53 -14.58 1.77 5.54
N PRO A 54 -15.13 2.99 5.32
CA PRO A 54 -14.30 4.13 4.94
C PRO A 54 -13.32 4.55 6.05
N LEU A 55 -13.66 4.33 7.32
CA LEU A 55 -12.77 4.62 8.45
C LEU A 55 -11.54 3.72 8.44
N GLY A 56 -11.76 2.40 8.36
CA GLY A 56 -10.67 1.43 8.32
C GLY A 56 -9.84 1.52 7.05
N LEU A 57 -10.52 1.66 5.90
CA LEU A 57 -9.87 1.79 4.60
C LEU A 57 -8.98 3.03 4.51
N LEU A 58 -9.37 4.17 5.10
CA LEU A 58 -8.52 5.37 5.09
C LEU A 58 -7.21 5.14 5.86
N VAL A 59 -7.27 4.54 7.06
CA VAL A 59 -6.07 4.25 7.88
C VAL A 59 -5.16 3.26 7.16
N PHE A 60 -5.72 2.14 6.70
CA PHE A 60 -5.01 1.12 5.93
C PHE A 60 -4.35 1.72 4.68
N ALA A 61 -5.12 2.42 3.85
CA ALA A 61 -4.64 2.94 2.58
C ALA A 61 -3.52 3.99 2.75
N LEU A 62 -3.60 4.84 3.79
CA LEU A 62 -2.53 5.80 4.11
C LEU A 62 -1.26 5.09 4.57
N GLU A 63 -1.35 4.14 5.50
CA GLU A 63 -0.19 3.43 6.03
C GLU A 63 0.47 2.54 4.96
N THR A 64 -0.33 1.79 4.19
CA THR A 64 0.16 1.01 3.04
C THR A 64 0.82 1.94 2.01
N SER A 65 0.27 3.12 1.74
CA SER A 65 0.90 4.08 0.80
C SER A 65 2.24 4.61 1.31
N ILE A 66 2.33 4.94 2.61
CA ILE A 66 3.57 5.45 3.23
C ILE A 66 4.66 4.38 3.27
N THR A 67 4.34 3.16 3.70
CA THR A 67 5.30 2.05 3.70
C THR A 67 5.75 1.70 2.27
N THR A 68 4.81 1.65 1.31
CA THR A 68 5.12 1.37 -0.10
C THR A 68 5.97 2.46 -0.76
N ILE A 69 5.68 3.76 -0.54
CA ILE A 69 6.48 4.83 -1.14
C ILE A 69 7.90 4.90 -0.53
N THR A 70 8.05 4.57 0.75
CA THR A 70 9.38 4.41 1.37
C THR A 70 10.16 3.26 0.74
N CYS A 71 9.55 2.08 0.56
CA CYS A 71 10.17 0.96 -0.14
C CYS A 71 10.52 1.28 -1.60
N LEU A 72 9.64 2.01 -2.30
CA LEU A 72 9.87 2.47 -3.67
C LEU A 72 11.06 3.45 -3.76
N ALA A 73 11.13 4.43 -2.85
CA ALA A 73 12.20 5.43 -2.82
C ALA A 73 13.57 4.79 -2.50
N GLU A 74 13.60 3.85 -1.55
CA GLU A 74 14.77 3.03 -1.26
C GLU A 74 15.19 2.21 -2.49
N MET A 75 14.27 1.47 -3.11
CA MET A 75 14.54 0.67 -4.33
C MET A 75 15.08 1.52 -5.50
N LEU A 76 14.56 2.73 -5.70
CA LEU A 76 15.03 3.65 -6.74
C LEU A 76 16.47 4.16 -6.49
N SER A 77 16.97 4.10 -5.26
CA SER A 77 18.36 4.45 -4.92
C SER A 77 19.38 3.34 -5.24
N TRP A 78 18.93 2.12 -5.54
CA TRP A 78 19.82 0.96 -5.74
C TRP A 78 20.41 0.95 -7.15
N GLU A 79 21.69 1.32 -7.27
CA GLU A 79 22.42 1.38 -8.55
C GLU A 79 22.61 0.01 -9.21
N GLU A 80 22.59 -1.09 -8.46
CA GLU A 80 22.85 -2.45 -8.94
C GLU A 80 21.68 -3.09 -9.72
N LEU A 81 20.49 -2.49 -9.69
CA LEU A 81 19.32 -3.04 -10.39
C LEU A 81 19.44 -2.90 -11.91
N SER A 82 19.27 -4.02 -12.63
CA SER A 82 19.12 -3.98 -14.08
C SER A 82 17.86 -3.23 -14.51
N ALA A 83 17.84 -2.72 -15.75
CA ALA A 83 16.68 -2.00 -16.29
C ALA A 83 15.37 -2.81 -16.26
N ALA A 84 15.46 -4.15 -16.39
CA ALA A 84 14.31 -5.04 -16.27
C ALA A 84 13.79 -5.15 -14.83
N GLN A 85 14.69 -5.28 -13.85
CA GLN A 85 14.36 -5.38 -12.42
C GLN A 85 13.81 -4.06 -11.86
N ARG A 86 14.39 -2.92 -12.26
CA ARG A 86 13.91 -1.58 -11.87
C ARG A 86 12.61 -1.18 -12.59
N GLY A 87 12.40 -1.66 -13.80
CA GLY A 87 11.32 -1.21 -14.70
C GLY A 87 9.91 -1.67 -14.33
N LEU A 88 8.96 -1.35 -15.22
CA LEU A 88 7.52 -1.64 -15.06
C LEU A 88 7.18 -3.14 -15.00
N GLN A 89 8.06 -4.01 -15.48
CA GLN A 89 7.89 -5.48 -15.38
C GLN A 89 8.53 -6.08 -14.11
N GLY A 90 9.27 -5.27 -13.35
CA GLY A 90 9.96 -5.66 -12.11
C GLY A 90 9.42 -4.90 -10.89
N LEU A 91 10.33 -4.58 -9.97
CA LEU A 91 10.03 -3.93 -8.69
C LEU A 91 9.33 -2.58 -8.87
N GLY A 92 9.74 -1.77 -9.86
CA GLY A 92 9.12 -0.46 -10.11
C GLY A 92 7.64 -0.56 -10.48
N GLY A 93 7.25 -1.58 -11.26
CA GLY A 93 5.84 -1.85 -11.57
C GLY A 93 5.06 -2.40 -10.39
N MET A 94 5.67 -3.31 -9.62
CA MET A 94 5.07 -3.88 -8.40
C MET A 94 4.76 -2.79 -7.36
N TYR A 95 5.78 -2.02 -6.95
CA TYR A 95 5.61 -0.94 -5.99
C TYR A 95 4.74 0.20 -6.55
N GLY A 96 4.92 0.57 -7.82
CA GLY A 96 4.12 1.63 -8.45
C GLY A 96 2.63 1.29 -8.54
N GLY A 97 2.29 0.05 -8.91
CA GLY A 97 0.90 -0.43 -8.94
C GLY A 97 0.26 -0.51 -7.56
N TYR A 98 1.02 -0.99 -6.56
CA TYR A 98 0.53 -1.08 -5.18
C TYR A 98 0.33 0.30 -4.54
N LEU A 99 1.25 1.24 -4.78
CA LEU A 99 1.14 2.63 -4.35
C LEU A 99 -0.05 3.34 -5.02
N ALA A 100 -0.24 3.15 -6.32
CA ALA A 100 -1.38 3.74 -7.04
C ALA A 100 -2.72 3.24 -6.50
N LEU A 101 -2.82 1.95 -6.16
CA LEU A 101 -4.00 1.37 -5.51
C LEU A 101 -4.21 1.96 -4.10
N GLY A 102 -3.16 2.04 -3.28
CA GLY A 102 -3.21 2.64 -1.94
C GLY A 102 -3.69 4.10 -1.97
N VAL A 103 -3.09 4.94 -2.82
CA VAL A 103 -3.48 6.35 -2.98
C VAL A 103 -4.94 6.47 -3.44
N PHE A 104 -5.36 5.67 -4.42
CA PHE A 104 -6.76 5.66 -4.89
C PHE A 104 -7.74 5.28 -3.76
N MET A 105 -7.42 4.25 -2.98
CA MET A 105 -8.23 3.82 -1.83
C MET A 105 -8.32 4.90 -0.75
N ALA A 106 -7.22 5.62 -0.47
CA ALA A 106 -7.20 6.70 0.50
C ALA A 106 -8.12 7.87 0.06
N VAL A 107 -8.05 8.28 -1.22
CA VAL A 107 -8.91 9.34 -1.77
C VAL A 107 -10.39 8.91 -1.79
N ASP A 108 -10.71 7.67 -2.19
CA ASP A 108 -12.10 7.17 -2.18
C ASP A 108 -12.67 7.09 -0.77
N ALA A 109 -11.89 6.59 0.20
CA ALA A 109 -12.30 6.49 1.60
C ALA A 109 -12.50 7.87 2.23
N TYR A 110 -11.57 8.81 1.99
CA TYR A 110 -11.69 10.20 2.45
C TYR A 110 -12.95 10.87 1.90
N ALA A 111 -13.19 10.79 0.58
CA ALA A 111 -14.37 11.38 -0.05
C ALA A 111 -15.69 10.81 0.49
N ARG A 112 -15.74 9.51 0.82
CA ARG A 112 -16.92 8.89 1.46
C ARG A 112 -17.12 9.37 2.89
N LEU A 113 -16.05 9.54 3.66
CA LEU A 113 -16.12 10.06 5.03
C LEU A 113 -16.59 11.51 5.04
N ASP A 114 -16.06 12.35 4.14
CA ASP A 114 -16.53 13.72 3.96
C ASP A 114 -18.03 13.75 3.64
N GLN A 115 -18.50 12.99 2.66
CA GLN A 115 -19.93 12.93 2.31
C GLN A 115 -20.83 12.54 3.50
N ILE A 116 -20.37 11.64 4.37
CA ILE A 116 -21.09 11.26 5.60
C ILE A 116 -21.13 12.42 6.60
N LEU A 117 -19.99 13.07 6.86
CA LEU A 117 -19.88 14.21 7.77
C LEU A 117 -20.67 15.41 7.27
N SER A 118 -20.54 15.74 5.99
CA SER A 118 -21.20 16.84 5.31
C SER A 118 -22.72 16.70 5.34
N LYS A 119 -23.24 15.48 5.12
CA LYS A 119 -24.67 15.16 5.30
C LYS A 119 -25.13 15.34 6.77
N GLN A 120 -24.32 14.95 7.74
CA GLN A 120 -24.66 15.10 9.17
C GLN A 120 -24.61 16.56 9.65
N LYS A 121 -23.66 17.35 9.15
CA LYS A 121 -23.42 18.75 9.54
C LYS A 121 -24.16 19.76 8.66
N LYS A 122 -24.80 19.33 7.57
CA LYS A 122 -25.46 20.17 6.55
C LYS A 122 -24.51 21.18 5.90
N ILE A 123 -23.29 20.75 5.61
CA ILE A 123 -22.29 21.51 4.85
C ILE A 123 -22.13 20.93 3.44
N GLU A 124 -21.49 21.68 2.55
CA GLU A 124 -21.20 21.22 1.18
C GLU A 124 -20.08 20.16 1.20
N PRO A 125 -20.28 18.97 0.59
CA PRO A 125 -19.27 17.93 0.56
C PRO A 125 -18.19 18.22 -0.48
N ILE A 126 -16.95 17.80 -0.18
CA ILE A 126 -15.85 17.84 -1.13
C ILE A 126 -16.13 16.80 -2.24
N THR A 127 -16.23 17.26 -3.49
CA THR A 127 -16.41 16.37 -4.63
C THR A 127 -15.10 15.72 -5.03
N LYS A 128 -15.15 14.52 -5.63
CA LYS A 128 -13.97 13.82 -6.16
C LYS A 128 -13.22 14.56 -7.29
N LYS A 129 -13.69 15.74 -7.72
CA LYS A 129 -13.01 16.63 -8.67
C LYS A 129 -12.20 17.74 -7.98
N GLN A 130 -12.32 17.86 -6.65
CA GLN A 130 -11.65 18.84 -5.79
C GLN A 130 -10.58 18.20 -4.88
N LEU A 131 -10.38 16.87 -5.02
CA LEU A 131 -9.33 16.06 -4.41
C LEU A 131 -8.37 15.60 -5.52
#